data_AF-A0A1C1CGW4-F1
#
_entry.id   AF-A0A1C1CGW4-F1
#
_cell.length_a   1.000
_cell.length_b   1.000
_cell.length_c   1.000
_cell.angle_alpha   90.00
_cell.angle_beta   90.00
_cell.angle_gamma   90.00
#
_symmetry.space_group_name_H-M   'P 1'
#
loop_
_entity.id
_entity.type
_entity.pdbx_description
1 polymer ?
#
loop_
_entity_poly.entity_id
_entity_poly.type
_entity_poly.pdbx_seq_one_letter_code
_entity_poly.pdbx_strand_id
1 'polypeptide(L)'
;MVDDSRCADPDLQLDVDTMILDYTLFQSTKAQFHFLSGGLEDNEEEEEGRSREALRLLTVFDSFIQIFNEHHADYEHSPGVTFRLDILEFLVLLSGLTSGPSPHFTDAMLEKLKVRAQDDIQARRRWQAARQRHFRRLEKRPATVSRTDLVERDVERQIYEAWKCEYSHPSTPYSDPQSIKVLLLFHLVPRFMVISAKFSDLIDQSLEQRWMRVACELMLRTGLETLRFHTLNRQAATLPSLEDCFSWGYVDPRDTTDIGATAAYDDEVMDLVNDMFRLRDDSSGSTAGGVEDPEWTKLRMGTLHEFSIVADASVASRRNRFDRLAEKYPLEDFVQKLVGVVHNIWELSSRDEYLGKPALVEIEEGHLQSLDIVGADFDDFASKVGLVRRFDSPARVDVTVGGSSEQSLNERFQHELRRLTRLNDRQHNGTSPVIKSED
;
A
#
# COMPACT_ATOMS: atom_id res chain seq x y z
N MET A 1 -9.71 41.76 -32.28
CA MET A 1 -9.33 40.77 -31.27
C MET A 1 -10.56 40.61 -30.41
N VAL A 2 -11.23 39.46 -30.51
CA VAL A 2 -12.28 39.14 -29.55
C VAL A 2 -11.50 38.74 -28.31
N ASP A 3 -11.42 39.65 -27.34
CA ASP A 3 -10.87 39.33 -26.03
C ASP A 3 -11.70 38.16 -25.50
N ASP A 4 -11.05 37.01 -25.34
CA ASP A 4 -11.65 35.86 -24.69
C ASP A 4 -11.83 36.21 -23.22
N SER A 5 -12.89 36.97 -22.96
CA SER A 5 -13.33 37.47 -21.65
C SER A 5 -14.20 36.42 -20.95
N ARG A 6 -14.10 35.15 -21.35
CA ARG A 6 -14.55 34.03 -20.54
C ARG A 6 -13.64 33.96 -19.32
N CYS A 7 -13.93 34.79 -18.32
CA CYS A 7 -13.47 34.53 -16.97
C CYS A 7 -13.89 33.10 -16.64
N ALA A 8 -12.94 32.29 -16.14
CA ALA A 8 -13.26 30.99 -15.59
C ALA A 8 -14.40 31.19 -14.58
N ASP A 9 -15.47 30.43 -14.76
CA ASP A 9 -16.59 30.45 -13.82
C ASP A 9 -16.04 30.03 -12.46
N PRO A 10 -16.04 30.92 -11.44
CA PRO A 10 -15.49 30.57 -10.13
C PRO A 10 -16.22 29.38 -9.50
N ASP A 11 -17.48 29.14 -9.89
CA ASP A 11 -18.27 28.02 -9.40
C ASP A 11 -17.75 26.67 -9.94
N LEU A 12 -17.01 26.66 -11.06
CA LEU A 12 -16.44 25.46 -11.68
C LEU A 12 -14.95 25.25 -11.36
N GLN A 13 -14.31 26.19 -10.67
CA GLN A 13 -12.86 26.17 -10.44
C GLN A 13 -12.42 24.90 -9.71
N LEU A 14 -13.15 24.48 -8.67
CA LEU A 14 -12.85 23.27 -7.90
C LEU A 14 -12.94 21.99 -8.76
N ASP A 15 -13.97 21.88 -9.60
CA ASP A 15 -14.16 20.71 -10.47
C ASP A 15 -13.03 20.61 -11.49
N VAL A 16 -12.65 21.75 -12.10
CA VAL A 16 -11.51 21.82 -13.03
C VAL A 16 -10.22 21.42 -12.34
N ASP A 17 -9.95 21.98 -11.15
CA ASP A 17 -8.72 21.69 -10.41
C ASP A 17 -8.67 20.23 -9.96
N THR A 18 -9.80 19.64 -9.58
CA THR A 18 -9.90 18.21 -9.22
C THR A 18 -9.63 17.31 -10.43
N MET A 19 -10.18 17.64 -11.60
CA MET A 19 -9.89 16.91 -12.84
C MET A 19 -8.41 16.96 -13.22
N ILE A 20 -7.76 18.11 -13.06
CA ILE A 20 -6.32 18.27 -13.34
C ILE A 20 -5.49 17.50 -12.31
N LEU A 21 -5.87 17.53 -11.02
CA LEU A 21 -5.21 16.76 -9.97
C LEU A 21 -5.24 15.26 -10.29
N ASP A 22 -6.43 14.72 -10.58
CA ASP A 22 -6.62 13.30 -10.90
C ASP A 22 -5.83 12.88 -12.13
N TYR A 23 -5.84 13.71 -13.16
CA TYR A 23 -5.09 13.48 -14.39
C TYR A 23 -3.58 13.46 -14.15
N THR A 24 -3.04 14.49 -13.49
CA THR A 24 -1.60 14.58 -13.22
C THR A 24 -1.11 13.47 -12.30
N LEU A 25 -1.92 13.07 -11.32
CA LEU A 25 -1.68 11.90 -10.46
C LEU A 25 -1.63 10.61 -11.28
N PHE A 26 -2.62 10.39 -12.16
CA PHE A 26 -2.68 9.20 -13.00
C PHE A 26 -1.49 9.10 -13.95
N GLN A 27 -1.15 10.19 -14.65
CA GLN A 27 -0.02 10.22 -15.58
C GLN A 27 1.31 10.01 -14.85
N SER A 28 1.49 10.63 -13.68
CA SER A 28 2.68 10.44 -12.85
C SER A 28 2.82 8.99 -12.39
N THR A 29 1.72 8.38 -11.94
CA THR A 29 1.69 6.96 -11.53
C THR A 29 2.06 6.05 -12.69
N LYS A 30 1.43 6.25 -13.86
CA LYS A 30 1.71 5.49 -15.08
C LYS A 30 3.18 5.62 -15.52
N ALA A 31 3.76 6.81 -15.43
CA ALA A 31 5.15 7.04 -15.77
C ALA A 31 6.12 6.35 -14.78
N GLN A 32 5.79 6.31 -13.49
CA GLN A 32 6.57 5.56 -12.50
C GLN A 32 6.54 4.06 -12.77
N PHE A 33 5.39 3.50 -13.16
CA PHE A 33 5.32 2.09 -13.60
C PHE A 33 6.19 1.85 -14.83
N HIS A 34 6.12 2.72 -15.83
CA HIS A 34 6.91 2.58 -17.05
C HIS A 34 8.42 2.65 -16.76
N PHE A 35 8.83 3.51 -15.83
CA PHE A 35 10.21 3.58 -15.35
C PHE A 35 10.65 2.30 -14.64
N LEU A 36 9.86 1.82 -13.67
CA LEU A 36 10.19 0.63 -12.87
C LEU A 36 10.08 -0.70 -13.62
N SER A 37 9.29 -0.75 -14.69
CA SER A 37 9.12 -1.94 -15.53
C SER A 37 10.26 -2.12 -16.54
N GLY A 38 11.28 -1.25 -16.51
CA GLY A 38 12.45 -1.40 -17.36
C GLY A 38 13.20 -2.70 -17.14
N GLY A 39 13.65 -3.30 -18.23
CA GLY A 39 14.43 -4.53 -18.24
C GLY A 39 15.94 -4.26 -18.24
N LEU A 40 16.70 -5.29 -17.88
CA LEU A 40 18.18 -5.30 -18.01
C LEU A 40 18.66 -5.18 -19.46
N GLU A 41 17.77 -5.39 -20.43
CA GLU A 41 18.06 -5.34 -21.87
C GLU A 41 17.86 -3.92 -22.45
N ASP A 42 17.31 -2.99 -21.67
CA ASP A 42 17.08 -1.63 -22.15
C ASP A 42 18.44 -0.90 -22.29
N ASN A 43 18.60 -0.16 -23.39
CA ASN A 43 19.81 0.64 -23.57
C ASN A 43 19.79 1.83 -22.57
N GLU A 44 20.97 2.31 -22.17
CA GLU A 44 21.12 3.43 -21.23
C GLU A 44 20.28 4.67 -21.64
N GLU A 45 20.19 4.97 -22.94
CA GLU A 45 19.38 6.09 -23.45
C GLU A 45 17.87 5.92 -23.19
N GLU A 46 17.35 4.70 -23.25
CA GLU A 46 15.93 4.41 -23.00
C GLU A 46 15.60 4.48 -21.51
N GLU A 47 16.47 3.94 -20.66
CA GLU A 47 16.36 4.07 -19.20
C GLU A 47 16.38 5.53 -18.75
N GLU A 48 17.34 6.32 -19.24
CA GLU A 48 17.43 7.75 -18.96
C GLU A 48 16.19 8.51 -19.45
N GLY A 49 15.67 8.17 -20.63
CA GLY A 49 14.46 8.77 -21.19
C GLY A 49 13.24 8.56 -20.29
N ARG A 50 13.02 7.33 -19.80
CA ARG A 50 11.92 7.00 -18.90
C ARG A 50 12.08 7.62 -17.52
N SER A 51 13.30 7.59 -16.97
CA SER A 51 13.62 8.22 -15.69
C SER A 51 13.33 9.73 -15.74
N ARG A 52 13.75 10.40 -16.81
CA ARG A 52 13.51 11.83 -17.02
C ARG A 52 12.03 12.14 -17.13
N GLU A 53 11.26 11.33 -17.85
CA GLU A 53 9.83 11.52 -18.01
C GLU A 53 9.06 11.29 -16.70
N ALA A 54 9.40 10.23 -15.97
CA ALA A 54 8.82 9.94 -14.66
C ALA A 54 9.09 11.06 -13.65
N LEU A 55 10.32 11.61 -13.65
CA LEU A 55 10.67 12.77 -12.83
C LEU A 55 9.92 14.03 -13.25
N ARG A 56 9.81 14.28 -14.56
CA ARG A 56 9.10 15.45 -15.10
C ARG A 56 7.64 15.45 -14.68
N LEU A 57 6.95 14.32 -14.83
CA LEU A 57 5.53 14.19 -14.47
C LEU A 57 5.33 14.27 -12.96
N LEU A 58 6.18 13.62 -12.16
CA LEU A 58 6.14 13.76 -10.70
C LEU A 58 6.31 15.22 -10.26
N THR A 59 7.22 15.97 -10.90
CA THR A 59 7.41 17.41 -10.60
C THR A 59 6.18 18.24 -10.93
N VAL A 60 5.50 17.93 -12.05
CA VAL A 60 4.25 18.60 -12.43
C VAL A 60 3.15 18.32 -11.40
N PHE A 61 2.99 17.05 -11.01
CA PHE A 61 2.03 16.66 -9.98
C PHE A 61 2.34 17.34 -8.64
N ASP A 62 3.59 17.28 -8.16
CA ASP A 62 4.02 17.89 -6.89
C ASP A 62 3.77 19.40 -6.86
N SER A 63 4.00 20.08 -7.99
CA SER A 63 3.71 21.51 -8.12
C SER A 63 2.20 21.78 -8.10
N PHE A 64 1.43 20.96 -8.82
CA PHE A 64 -0.02 21.13 -8.91
C PHE A 64 -0.73 20.83 -7.59
N ILE A 65 -0.36 19.76 -6.87
CA ILE A 65 -0.98 19.44 -5.58
C ILE A 65 -0.71 20.52 -4.51
N GLN A 66 0.45 21.18 -4.56
CA GLN A 66 0.72 22.33 -3.69
C GLN A 66 -0.23 23.49 -3.99
N ILE A 67 -0.37 23.84 -5.26
CA ILE A 67 -1.32 24.88 -5.72
C ILE A 67 -2.75 24.49 -5.34
N PHE A 68 -3.15 23.25 -5.58
CA PHE A 68 -4.47 22.74 -5.23
C PHE A 68 -4.76 22.91 -3.74
N ASN A 69 -3.85 22.49 -2.87
CA ASN A 69 -4.00 22.59 -1.42
C ASN A 69 -4.01 24.04 -0.91
N GLU A 70 -3.34 24.97 -1.60
CA GLU A 70 -3.40 26.40 -1.28
C GLU A 70 -4.76 27.02 -1.63
N HIS A 71 -5.36 26.61 -2.76
CA HIS A 71 -6.65 27.14 -3.22
C HIS A 71 -7.85 26.46 -2.54
N HIS A 72 -7.71 25.18 -2.16
CA HIS A 72 -8.78 24.32 -1.67
C HIS A 72 -8.39 23.66 -0.34
N ALA A 73 -7.95 24.46 0.63
CA ALA A 73 -7.42 23.94 1.91
C ALA A 73 -8.41 23.10 2.73
N ASP A 74 -9.70 23.33 2.57
CA ASP A 74 -10.78 22.58 3.25
C ASP A 74 -11.29 21.38 2.43
N TYR A 75 -10.70 21.11 1.26
CA TYR A 75 -11.15 20.01 0.39
C TYR A 75 -10.67 18.66 0.91
N GLU A 76 -11.62 17.76 1.13
CA GLU A 76 -11.34 16.36 1.45
C GLU A 76 -11.22 15.54 0.16
N HIS A 77 -10.05 14.94 -0.07
CA HIS A 77 -9.82 14.11 -1.23
C HIS A 77 -10.71 12.87 -1.22
N SER A 78 -11.25 12.52 -2.39
CA SER A 78 -12.06 11.31 -2.52
C SER A 78 -11.25 10.04 -2.21
N PRO A 79 -11.90 8.93 -1.81
CA PRO A 79 -11.24 7.65 -1.58
C PRO A 79 -10.44 7.14 -2.78
N GLY A 80 -10.91 7.43 -4.01
CA GLY A 80 -10.21 7.04 -5.24
C GLY A 80 -8.90 7.81 -5.44
N VAL A 81 -8.89 9.10 -5.11
CA VAL A 81 -7.68 9.94 -5.17
C VAL A 81 -6.67 9.50 -4.13
N THR A 82 -7.10 9.34 -2.88
CA THR A 82 -6.22 8.87 -1.79
C THR A 82 -5.63 7.49 -2.08
N PHE A 83 -6.40 6.57 -2.66
CA PHE A 83 -5.88 5.28 -3.09
C PHE A 83 -4.80 5.39 -4.18
N ARG A 84 -5.02 6.24 -5.21
CA ARG A 84 -4.01 6.48 -6.26
C ARG A 84 -2.77 7.19 -5.71
N LEU A 85 -2.92 8.08 -4.73
CA LEU A 85 -1.82 8.71 -4.01
C LEU A 85 -0.96 7.68 -3.27
N ASP A 86 -1.58 6.72 -2.58
CA ASP A 86 -0.84 5.65 -1.89
C ASP A 86 0.01 4.84 -2.87
N ILE A 87 -0.54 4.51 -4.05
CA ILE A 87 0.19 3.82 -5.12
C ILE A 87 1.36 4.67 -5.62
N LEU A 88 1.13 5.96 -5.92
CA LEU A 88 2.21 6.84 -6.36
C LEU A 88 3.32 6.96 -5.31
N GLU A 89 2.97 7.18 -4.03
CA GLU A 89 3.93 7.26 -2.92
C GLU A 89 4.75 5.97 -2.85
N PHE A 90 4.09 4.81 -2.93
CA PHE A 90 4.75 3.52 -2.93
C PHE A 90 5.76 3.37 -4.09
N LEU A 91 5.37 3.72 -5.32
CA LEU A 91 6.25 3.61 -6.48
C LEU A 91 7.43 4.58 -6.40
N VAL A 92 7.22 5.82 -5.95
CA VAL A 92 8.31 6.79 -5.78
C VAL A 92 9.33 6.30 -4.74
N LEU A 93 8.86 5.72 -3.64
CA LEU A 93 9.75 5.11 -2.65
C LEU A 93 10.51 3.91 -3.21
N LEU A 94 9.83 3.06 -3.98
CA LEU A 94 10.46 1.90 -4.64
C LEU A 94 11.53 2.35 -5.64
N SER A 95 11.23 3.32 -6.51
CA SER A 95 12.20 3.96 -7.42
C SER A 95 13.41 4.51 -6.66
N GLY A 96 13.19 5.16 -5.52
CA GLY A 96 14.25 5.64 -4.64
C GLY A 96 15.17 4.56 -4.07
N LEU A 97 14.64 3.34 -3.89
CA LEU A 97 15.38 2.19 -3.36
C LEU A 97 16.17 1.45 -4.45
N THR A 98 15.72 1.50 -5.70
CA THR A 98 16.30 0.73 -6.81
C THR A 98 17.30 1.52 -7.64
N SER A 99 17.10 2.83 -7.80
CA SER A 99 17.83 3.64 -8.80
C SER A 99 19.08 4.35 -8.25
N GLY A 100 19.68 3.84 -7.16
CA GLY A 100 20.87 4.46 -6.54
C GLY A 100 20.54 5.80 -5.85
N PRO A 101 21.53 6.70 -5.63
CA PRO A 101 21.29 8.02 -5.05
C PRO A 101 20.41 8.85 -6.00
N SER A 102 19.11 8.66 -5.86
CA SER A 102 18.12 9.28 -6.72
C SER A 102 17.90 10.75 -6.32
N PRO A 103 17.81 11.68 -7.29
CA PRO A 103 17.59 13.10 -7.02
C PRO A 103 16.20 13.42 -6.43
N HIS A 104 15.30 12.45 -6.27
CA HIS A 104 13.92 12.68 -5.85
C HIS A 104 13.77 13.20 -4.42
N PHE A 105 14.67 12.83 -3.51
CA PHE A 105 14.49 13.13 -2.10
C PHE A 105 15.39 14.28 -1.64
N THR A 106 14.76 15.41 -1.34
CA THR A 106 15.43 16.46 -0.57
C THR A 106 15.80 15.94 0.83
N ASP A 107 16.82 16.52 1.46
CA ASP A 107 17.16 16.20 2.85
C ASP A 107 15.93 16.34 3.78
N ALA A 108 15.08 17.34 3.56
CA ALA A 108 13.84 17.52 4.32
C ALA A 108 12.83 16.37 4.13
N MET A 109 12.69 15.85 2.90
CA MET A 109 11.85 14.68 2.63
C MET A 109 12.41 13.43 3.30
N LEU A 110 13.73 13.22 3.24
CA LEU A 110 14.37 12.09 3.92
C LEU A 110 14.16 12.13 5.43
N GLU A 111 14.26 13.31 6.05
CA GLU A 111 13.97 13.46 7.49
C GLU A 111 12.50 13.17 7.82
N LYS A 112 11.55 13.63 6.99
CA LYS A 112 10.13 13.27 7.15
C LYS A 112 9.90 11.76 7.03
N LEU A 113 10.54 11.10 6.07
CA LEU A 113 10.45 9.65 5.89
C LEU A 113 11.03 8.89 7.08
N LYS A 114 12.14 9.36 7.65
CA LYS A 114 12.72 8.78 8.88
C LYS A 114 11.76 8.87 10.07
N VAL A 115 11.12 10.02 10.28
CA VAL A 115 10.12 10.18 11.34
C VAL A 115 8.97 9.21 11.13
N ARG A 116 8.42 9.16 9.92
CA ARG A 116 7.33 8.23 9.57
C ARG A 116 7.74 6.77 9.77
N ALA A 117 8.98 6.40 9.43
CA ALA A 117 9.51 5.05 9.65
C ALA A 117 9.55 4.68 11.14
N GLN A 118 9.94 5.62 12.00
CA GLN A 118 9.95 5.40 13.44
C GLN A 118 8.52 5.21 13.98
N ASP A 119 7.57 5.99 13.49
CA ASP A 119 6.16 5.84 13.84
C ASP A 119 5.61 4.49 13.36
N ASP A 120 5.93 4.09 12.12
CA ASP A 120 5.57 2.79 11.55
C ASP A 120 6.13 1.63 12.42
N ILE A 121 7.40 1.70 12.83
CA ILE A 121 8.02 0.70 13.71
C ILE A 121 7.30 0.64 15.07
N GLN A 122 7.00 1.79 15.68
CA GLN A 122 6.30 1.83 16.96
C GLN A 122 4.89 1.26 16.86
N ALA A 123 4.14 1.64 15.81
CA ALA A 123 2.82 1.10 15.52
C ALA A 123 2.87 -0.43 15.40
N ARG A 124 3.87 -0.92 14.67
CA ARG A 124 4.08 -2.34 14.41
C ARG A 124 4.40 -3.14 15.67
N ARG A 125 5.15 -2.56 16.61
CA ARG A 125 5.42 -3.14 17.94
C ARG A 125 4.19 -3.17 18.83
N ARG A 126 3.34 -2.13 18.80
CA ARG A 126 2.05 -2.14 19.52
C ARG A 126 1.11 -3.21 18.98
N TRP A 127 1.01 -3.33 17.66
CA TRP A 127 0.24 -4.40 17.03
C TRP A 127 0.74 -5.79 17.42
N GLN A 128 2.06 -6.00 17.43
CA GLN A 128 2.64 -7.25 17.88
C GLN A 128 2.29 -7.55 19.35
N ALA A 129 2.37 -6.56 20.24
CA ALA A 129 1.94 -6.72 21.63
C ALA A 129 0.44 -7.08 21.73
N ALA A 130 -0.41 -6.47 20.92
CA ALA A 130 -1.83 -6.81 20.83
C ALA A 130 -2.06 -8.24 20.32
N ARG A 131 -1.36 -8.66 19.25
CA ARG A 131 -1.36 -10.05 18.74
C ARG A 131 -0.93 -11.04 19.83
N GLN A 132 0.08 -10.71 20.63
CA GLN A 132 0.50 -11.54 21.77
C GLN A 132 -0.57 -11.65 22.86
N ARG A 133 -1.31 -10.59 23.15
CA ARG A 133 -2.46 -10.63 24.07
C ARG A 133 -3.58 -11.50 23.52
N HIS A 134 -3.88 -11.38 22.24
CA HIS A 134 -4.86 -12.20 21.55
C HIS A 134 -4.56 -13.69 21.72
N PHE A 135 -3.34 -14.12 21.43
CA PHE A 135 -2.94 -15.51 21.63
C PHE A 135 -3.02 -15.96 23.09
N ARG A 136 -2.61 -15.13 24.06
CA ARG A 136 -2.76 -15.47 25.49
C ARG A 136 -4.22 -15.62 25.92
N ARG A 137 -5.15 -14.89 25.30
CA ARG A 137 -6.59 -15.06 25.55
C ARG A 137 -7.13 -16.35 24.92
N LEU A 138 -6.67 -16.67 23.72
CA LEU A 138 -6.97 -17.93 23.05
C LEU A 138 -6.47 -19.12 23.88
N GLU A 139 -5.24 -19.11 24.39
CA GLU A 139 -4.67 -20.16 25.26
C GLU A 139 -5.54 -20.45 26.51
N LYS A 140 -6.20 -19.43 27.06
CA LYS A 140 -7.12 -19.59 28.20
C LYS A 140 -8.46 -20.23 27.81
N ARG A 141 -8.73 -20.43 26.52
CA ARG A 141 -9.92 -21.07 25.96
C ARG A 141 -9.50 -22.39 25.28
N PRO A 142 -9.46 -23.52 26.02
CA PRO A 142 -8.97 -24.80 25.49
C PRO A 142 -9.73 -25.29 24.25
N ALA A 143 -10.98 -24.85 24.07
CA ALA A 143 -11.85 -25.31 23.00
C ALA A 143 -11.53 -24.70 21.61
N THR A 144 -10.77 -23.61 21.54
CA THR A 144 -10.61 -22.84 20.29
C THR A 144 -9.20 -22.84 19.70
N VAL A 145 -8.18 -23.23 20.45
CA VAL A 145 -6.79 -23.16 19.98
C VAL A 145 -6.39 -24.45 19.31
N SER A 146 -5.95 -24.37 18.05
CA SER A 146 -5.29 -25.50 17.43
C SER A 146 -3.93 -25.69 18.09
N ARG A 147 -3.55 -26.94 18.37
CA ARG A 147 -2.19 -27.27 18.82
C ARG A 147 -1.13 -26.72 17.86
N THR A 148 -1.48 -26.57 16.58
CA THR A 148 -0.63 -26.00 15.53
C THR A 148 -0.25 -24.55 15.85
N ASP A 149 -1.19 -23.70 16.28
CA ASP A 149 -0.97 -22.27 16.50
C ASP A 149 0.10 -22.01 17.59
N LEU A 150 0.08 -22.82 18.65
CA LEU A 150 1.06 -22.74 19.73
C LEU A 150 2.47 -23.13 19.28
N VAL A 151 2.56 -24.21 18.49
CA VAL A 151 3.84 -24.69 17.95
C VAL A 151 4.44 -23.67 16.99
N GLU A 152 3.62 -23.09 16.11
CA GLU A 152 4.06 -22.06 15.17
C GLU A 152 4.61 -20.83 15.90
N ARG A 153 3.94 -20.37 16.96
CA ARG A 153 4.41 -19.25 17.79
C ARG A 153 5.75 -19.53 18.46
N ASP A 154 5.93 -20.72 19.03
CA ASP A 154 7.20 -21.06 19.67
C ASP A 154 8.34 -21.13 18.64
N VAL A 155 8.04 -21.58 17.42
CA VAL A 155 8.98 -21.53 16.28
C VAL A 155 9.28 -20.08 15.88
N GLU A 156 8.28 -19.20 15.74
CA GLU A 156 8.51 -17.77 15.45
C GLU A 156 9.51 -17.17 16.45
N ARG A 157 9.26 -17.39 17.75
CA ARG A 157 10.11 -16.86 18.82
C ARG A 157 11.53 -17.39 18.77
N GLN A 158 11.71 -18.70 18.58
CA GLN A 158 13.03 -19.32 18.46
C GLN A 158 13.82 -18.74 17.29
N ILE A 159 13.17 -18.50 16.15
CA ILE A 159 13.80 -17.86 15.00
C ILE A 159 14.24 -16.45 15.37
N TYR A 160 13.35 -15.62 15.95
CA TYR A 160 13.72 -14.27 16.35
C TYR A 160 14.86 -14.24 17.37
N GLU A 161 14.83 -15.12 18.37
CA GLU A 161 15.88 -15.24 19.39
C GLU A 161 17.23 -15.66 18.80
N ALA A 162 17.25 -16.58 17.83
CA ALA A 162 18.48 -17.00 17.16
C ALA A 162 19.16 -15.86 16.38
N TRP A 163 18.38 -14.87 15.92
CA TRP A 163 18.87 -13.67 15.25
C TRP A 163 19.04 -12.46 16.18
N LYS A 164 18.45 -12.48 17.38
CA LYS A 164 18.74 -11.50 18.44
C LYS A 164 20.18 -11.70 18.83
N CYS A 165 21.03 -10.84 18.31
CA CYS A 165 22.43 -10.93 18.63
C CYS A 165 22.65 -10.52 20.08
N GLU A 166 23.05 -11.46 20.94
CA GLU A 166 23.64 -11.18 22.24
C GLU A 166 25.03 -10.54 22.07
N TYR A 167 25.13 -9.38 21.40
CA TYR A 167 26.38 -8.63 21.34
C TYR A 167 26.51 -7.75 22.59
N SER A 168 26.70 -8.39 23.74
CA SER A 168 27.24 -7.76 24.95
C SER A 168 28.76 -7.56 24.81
N HIS A 169 29.18 -6.81 23.79
CA HIS A 169 30.55 -6.28 23.74
C HIS A 169 30.52 -4.78 23.46
N PRO A 170 30.63 -3.94 24.50
CA PRO A 170 30.75 -2.50 24.36
C PRO A 170 32.20 -2.15 24.01
N SER A 171 32.56 -2.17 22.73
CA SER A 171 33.87 -1.66 22.30
C SER A 171 33.89 -1.23 20.84
N THR A 172 33.08 -0.21 20.51
CA THR A 172 33.43 0.86 19.56
C THR A 172 32.28 1.87 19.53
N PRO A 173 32.39 3.02 20.22
CA PRO A 173 31.44 4.11 20.06
C PRO A 173 31.84 4.90 18.81
N TYR A 174 31.51 4.39 17.62
CA TYR A 174 31.67 5.19 16.38
C TYR A 174 30.74 4.69 15.29
N SER A 175 29.48 5.10 15.38
CA SER A 175 28.62 5.33 14.21
C SER A 175 27.53 6.26 14.70
N ASP A 176 27.59 7.51 14.24
CA ASP A 176 26.52 8.47 14.46
C ASP A 176 25.19 7.85 13.99
N PRO A 177 24.20 7.68 14.87
CA PRO A 177 22.86 7.21 14.48
C PRO A 177 22.22 8.08 13.39
N GLN A 178 22.67 9.33 13.24
CA GLN A 178 22.17 10.25 12.20
C GLN A 178 22.62 9.89 10.77
N SER A 179 23.58 8.96 10.61
CA SER A 179 24.20 8.66 9.30
C SER A 179 23.41 7.72 8.38
N ILE A 180 22.36 7.04 8.85
CA ILE A 180 21.50 6.24 7.95
C ILE A 180 20.53 7.19 7.23
N LYS A 181 21.05 7.97 6.27
CA LYS A 181 20.27 8.65 5.23
C LYS A 181 19.86 7.64 4.14
N VAL A 182 19.39 6.47 4.53
CA VAL A 182 19.09 5.38 3.59
C VAL A 182 17.62 5.02 3.73
N LEU A 183 16.91 5.07 2.61
CA LEU A 183 15.59 4.48 2.49
C LEU A 183 15.74 2.97 2.72
N LEU A 184 14.89 2.41 3.58
CA LEU A 184 14.79 0.98 3.83
C LEU A 184 13.59 0.40 3.09
N LEU A 185 13.67 -0.86 2.64
CA LEU A 185 12.52 -1.66 2.21
C LEU A 185 11.43 -1.72 3.28
N PHE A 186 11.77 -1.52 4.56
CA PHE A 186 10.77 -1.45 5.63
C PHE A 186 9.72 -0.36 5.40
N HIS A 187 10.07 0.76 4.77
CA HIS A 187 9.08 1.82 4.46
C HIS A 187 8.00 1.32 3.50
N LEU A 188 8.31 0.35 2.65
CA LEU A 188 7.37 -0.21 1.69
C LEU A 188 6.39 -1.18 2.33
N VAL A 189 6.76 -1.87 3.42
CA VAL A 189 5.91 -2.94 4.00
C VAL A 189 4.57 -2.39 4.47
N PRO A 190 4.49 -1.35 5.32
CA PRO A 190 3.20 -0.82 5.77
C PRO A 190 2.35 -0.28 4.62
N ARG A 191 2.97 0.42 3.67
CA ARG A 191 2.29 1.00 2.50
C ARG A 191 1.70 -0.07 1.60
N PHE A 192 2.47 -1.13 1.34
CA PHE A 192 2.01 -2.27 0.57
C PHE A 192 0.78 -2.93 1.24
N MET A 193 0.80 -3.07 2.57
CA MET A 193 -0.33 -3.63 3.32
C MET A 193 -1.56 -2.76 3.25
N VAL A 194 -1.41 -1.43 3.36
CA VAL A 194 -2.53 -0.49 3.22
C VAL A 194 -3.13 -0.53 1.82
N ILE A 195 -2.30 -0.47 0.78
CA ILE A 195 -2.76 -0.58 -0.62
C ILE A 195 -3.50 -1.91 -0.83
N SER A 196 -2.93 -3.00 -0.34
CA SER A 196 -3.53 -4.34 -0.44
C SER A 196 -4.89 -4.43 0.26
N ALA A 197 -5.00 -3.84 1.46
CA ALA A 197 -6.23 -3.83 2.24
C ALA A 197 -7.32 -2.96 1.58
N LYS A 198 -6.97 -1.75 1.15
CA LYS A 198 -7.87 -0.85 0.41
C LYS A 198 -8.36 -1.50 -0.89
N PHE A 199 -7.47 -2.19 -1.60
CA PHE A 199 -7.85 -2.91 -2.81
C PHE A 199 -8.79 -4.09 -2.52
N SER A 200 -8.50 -4.89 -1.49
CA SER A 200 -9.36 -6.01 -1.07
C SER A 200 -10.77 -5.54 -0.69
N ASP A 201 -10.88 -4.38 -0.03
CA ASP A 201 -12.15 -3.72 0.26
C ASP A 201 -12.85 -3.24 -1.02
N LEU A 202 -12.11 -2.57 -1.91
CA LEU A 202 -12.62 -2.06 -3.19
C LEU A 202 -13.24 -3.14 -4.07
N ILE A 203 -12.61 -4.31 -4.17
CA ILE A 203 -13.12 -5.43 -4.97
C ILE A 203 -14.09 -6.36 -4.22
N ASP A 204 -14.31 -6.09 -2.92
CA ASP A 204 -15.07 -6.93 -1.98
C ASP A 204 -14.70 -8.42 -2.05
N GLN A 205 -13.41 -8.75 -2.24
CA GLN A 205 -12.90 -10.12 -2.35
C GLN A 205 -11.61 -10.29 -1.53
N SER A 206 -11.33 -11.52 -1.10
CA SER A 206 -10.02 -11.87 -0.54
C SER A 206 -8.94 -11.75 -1.61
N LEU A 207 -7.77 -11.26 -1.22
CA LEU A 207 -6.61 -11.18 -2.12
C LEU A 207 -6.21 -12.57 -2.62
N GLU A 208 -5.81 -12.67 -3.89
CA GLU A 208 -5.35 -13.96 -4.42
C GLU A 208 -4.03 -14.39 -3.75
N GLN A 209 -3.76 -15.69 -3.75
CA GLN A 209 -2.54 -16.25 -3.16
C GLN A 209 -1.24 -15.66 -3.73
N ARG A 210 -1.25 -15.20 -4.99
CA ARG A 210 -0.09 -14.54 -5.62
C ARG A 210 0.31 -13.26 -4.86
N TRP A 211 -0.67 -12.47 -4.42
CA TRP A 211 -0.46 -11.23 -3.66
C TRP A 211 0.14 -11.52 -2.29
N MET A 212 -0.44 -12.47 -1.58
CA MET A 212 0.03 -12.90 -0.26
C MET A 212 1.51 -13.34 -0.32
N ARG A 213 1.89 -14.11 -1.35
CA ARG A 213 3.29 -14.53 -1.55
C ARG A 213 4.24 -13.36 -1.75
N VAL A 214 3.83 -12.34 -2.52
CA VAL A 214 4.66 -11.15 -2.76
C VAL A 214 4.77 -10.31 -1.49
N ALA A 215 3.70 -10.21 -0.70
CA ALA A 215 3.73 -9.59 0.62
C ALA A 215 4.72 -10.29 1.57
N CYS A 216 4.71 -11.63 1.61
CA CYS A 216 5.65 -12.40 2.43
C CYS A 216 7.10 -12.27 1.91
N GLU A 217 7.31 -12.31 0.59
CA GLU A 217 8.64 -12.10 -0.01
C GLU A 217 9.17 -10.69 0.31
N LEU A 218 8.31 -9.67 0.32
CA LEU A 218 8.65 -8.32 0.79
C LEU A 218 9.12 -8.34 2.25
N MET A 219 8.36 -8.98 3.17
CA MET A 219 8.79 -9.12 4.58
C MET A 219 10.15 -9.82 4.70
N LEU A 220 10.40 -10.85 3.89
CA LEU A 220 11.68 -11.58 3.87
C LEU A 220 12.82 -10.66 3.42
N ARG A 221 12.64 -9.94 2.32
CA ARG A 221 13.67 -9.03 1.79
C ARG A 221 13.94 -7.88 2.75
N THR A 222 12.90 -7.33 3.38
CA THR A 222 13.03 -6.36 4.46
C THR A 222 13.76 -6.95 5.67
N GLY A 223 13.48 -8.20 6.04
CA GLY A 223 14.18 -8.92 7.10
C GLY A 223 15.67 -9.08 6.81
N LEU A 224 16.05 -9.45 5.58
CA LEU A 224 17.45 -9.51 5.14
C LEU A 224 18.11 -8.13 5.21
N GLU A 225 17.49 -7.11 4.64
CA GLU A 225 18.03 -5.75 4.69
C GLU A 225 18.25 -5.27 6.13
N THR A 226 17.25 -5.50 6.99
CA THR A 226 17.30 -5.20 8.42
C THR A 226 18.49 -5.88 9.11
N LEU A 227 18.67 -7.19 8.90
CA LEU A 227 19.79 -7.94 9.47
C LEU A 227 21.13 -7.40 8.97
N ARG A 228 21.23 -7.04 7.69
CA ARG A 228 22.42 -6.39 7.12
C ARG A 228 22.73 -5.09 7.86
N PHE A 229 21.74 -4.21 8.06
CA PHE A 229 21.96 -2.95 8.77
C PHE A 229 22.33 -3.15 10.25
N HIS A 230 21.75 -4.13 10.95
CA HIS A 230 22.16 -4.45 12.32
C HIS A 230 23.62 -4.89 12.42
N THR A 231 24.17 -5.55 11.39
CA THR A 231 25.61 -5.88 11.37
C THR A 231 26.51 -4.66 11.18
N LEU A 232 26.03 -3.63 10.48
CA LEU A 232 26.77 -2.41 10.16
C LEU A 232 26.63 -1.33 11.25
N ASN A 233 25.43 -1.17 11.81
CA ASN A 233 25.10 -0.18 12.83
C ASN A 233 24.47 -0.87 14.05
N ARG A 234 25.33 -1.32 14.98
CA ARG A 234 24.94 -2.16 16.13
C ARG A 234 24.11 -1.47 17.20
N GLN A 235 23.98 -0.14 17.17
CA GLN A 235 23.35 0.64 18.24
C GLN A 235 22.04 1.34 17.83
N ALA A 236 21.56 1.14 16.61
CA ALA A 236 20.34 1.78 16.15
C ALA A 236 19.09 1.02 16.65
N ALA A 237 18.66 1.31 17.88
CA ALA A 237 17.34 0.90 18.41
C ALA A 237 16.16 1.41 17.54
N THR A 238 16.46 2.33 16.61
CA THR A 238 15.58 2.90 15.60
C THR A 238 15.41 2.02 14.36
N LEU A 239 16.24 0.98 14.17
CA LEU A 239 16.05 0.05 13.07
C LEU A 239 14.91 -0.92 13.38
N PRO A 240 14.17 -1.35 12.34
CA PRO A 240 13.26 -2.47 12.49
C PRO A 240 14.05 -3.72 12.91
N SER A 241 13.39 -4.66 13.55
CA SER A 241 13.90 -6.00 13.84
C SER A 241 13.29 -7.00 12.85
N LEU A 242 13.86 -8.21 12.79
CA LEU A 242 13.24 -9.30 12.01
C LEU A 242 11.79 -9.56 12.47
N GLU A 243 11.55 -9.43 13.78
CA GLU A 243 10.23 -9.55 14.40
C GLU A 243 9.28 -8.43 13.93
N ASP A 244 9.76 -7.19 13.83
CA ASP A 244 8.97 -6.06 13.30
C ASP A 244 8.51 -6.35 11.85
N CYS A 245 9.39 -6.92 11.02
CA CYS A 245 9.12 -7.23 9.61
C CYS A 245 8.00 -8.26 9.41
N PHE A 246 7.93 -9.27 10.29
CA PHE A 246 7.01 -10.40 10.18
C PHE A 246 5.79 -10.32 11.11
N SER A 247 5.61 -9.22 11.83
CA SER A 247 4.57 -9.15 12.85
C SER A 247 3.13 -8.98 12.31
N TRP A 248 2.96 -8.85 10.99
CA TRP A 248 1.66 -8.74 10.29
C TRP A 248 0.79 -9.99 10.45
N GLY A 249 -0.50 -9.79 10.74
CA GLY A 249 -1.48 -10.84 10.96
C GLY A 249 -2.67 -10.34 11.77
N TYR A 250 -3.72 -11.14 11.84
CA TYR A 250 -4.99 -10.76 12.47
C TYR A 250 -4.87 -10.55 14.00
N VAL A 251 -5.53 -9.51 14.49
CA VAL A 251 -5.67 -9.20 15.92
C VAL A 251 -7.16 -8.98 16.22
N ASP A 252 -7.69 -9.63 17.25
CA ASP A 252 -9.07 -9.34 17.69
C ASP A 252 -9.17 -7.84 18.06
N PRO A 253 -10.14 -7.07 17.51
CA PRO A 253 -10.35 -5.66 17.83
C PRO A 253 -10.45 -5.37 19.35
N ARG A 254 -10.83 -6.36 20.16
CA ARG A 254 -10.85 -6.22 21.62
C ARG A 254 -9.45 -6.08 22.25
N ASP A 255 -8.39 -6.46 21.54
CA ASP A 255 -7.00 -6.31 21.96
C ASP A 255 -6.30 -5.09 21.34
N THR A 256 -6.96 -4.39 20.41
CA THR A 256 -6.42 -3.24 19.69
C THR A 256 -6.61 -1.92 20.44
N THR A 257 -7.25 -1.91 21.61
CA THR A 257 -7.54 -0.70 22.40
C THR A 257 -6.33 0.18 22.67
N ASP A 258 -5.14 -0.41 22.74
CA ASP A 258 -3.88 0.30 23.04
C ASP A 258 -3.03 0.55 21.79
N ILE A 259 -3.48 0.11 20.61
CA ILE A 259 -2.77 0.42 19.36
C ILE A 259 -2.88 1.92 19.12
N GLY A 260 -4.10 2.46 19.31
CA GLY A 260 -4.49 3.84 19.06
C GLY A 260 -4.29 4.24 17.60
N ALA A 261 -5.04 5.24 17.13
CA ALA A 261 -4.64 5.97 15.93
C ALA A 261 -3.18 6.37 16.10
N THR A 262 -2.30 5.89 15.22
CA THR A 262 -0.95 6.42 15.17
C THR A 262 -0.99 7.69 14.34
N ALA A 263 -0.01 8.58 14.47
CA ALA A 263 0.10 9.72 13.57
C ALA A 263 0.18 9.32 12.08
N ALA A 264 0.42 8.04 11.78
CA ALA A 264 0.61 7.50 10.44
C ALA A 264 -0.65 6.86 9.82
N TYR A 265 -1.61 6.37 10.60
CA TYR A 265 -2.80 5.69 10.09
C TYR A 265 -4.06 6.03 10.89
N ASP A 266 -5.13 6.32 10.16
CA ASP A 266 -6.50 6.37 10.69
C ASP A 266 -6.92 4.98 11.19
N ASP A 267 -7.78 4.95 12.22
CA ASP A 267 -8.34 3.73 12.80
C ASP A 267 -9.07 2.92 11.71
N GLU A 268 -9.74 3.57 10.76
CA GLU A 268 -10.41 2.92 9.63
C GLU A 268 -9.44 2.14 8.73
N VAL A 269 -8.26 2.70 8.44
CA VAL A 269 -7.24 2.04 7.61
C VAL A 269 -6.67 0.83 8.34
N MET A 270 -6.46 0.95 9.65
CA MET A 270 -5.96 -0.16 10.46
C MET A 270 -6.98 -1.30 10.55
N ASP A 271 -8.27 -0.99 10.61
CA ASP A 271 -9.34 -1.99 10.56
C ASP A 271 -9.39 -2.71 9.22
N LEU A 272 -9.24 -1.99 8.09
CA LEU A 272 -9.14 -2.62 6.76
C LEU A 272 -7.94 -3.58 6.67
N VAL A 273 -6.78 -3.16 7.18
CA VAL A 273 -5.58 -4.00 7.21
C VAL A 273 -5.79 -5.23 8.09
N ASN A 274 -6.48 -5.09 9.23
CA ASN A 274 -6.81 -6.22 10.09
C ASN A 274 -7.76 -7.21 9.40
N ASP A 275 -8.82 -6.69 8.78
CA ASP A 275 -9.86 -7.45 8.08
C ASP A 275 -9.26 -8.22 6.89
N MET A 276 -8.22 -7.69 6.22
CA MET A 276 -7.48 -8.39 5.16
C MET A 276 -6.85 -9.71 5.61
N PHE A 277 -6.47 -9.84 6.89
CA PHE A 277 -5.92 -11.08 7.46
C PHE A 277 -6.99 -12.01 8.03
N ARG A 278 -8.25 -11.58 8.08
CA ARG A 278 -9.34 -12.33 8.67
C ARG A 278 -9.88 -13.33 7.66
N LEU A 279 -10.11 -14.57 8.10
CA LEU A 279 -10.85 -15.55 7.31
C LEU A 279 -12.27 -15.03 7.06
N ARG A 280 -12.62 -14.79 5.79
CA ARG A 280 -13.99 -14.47 5.39
C ARG A 280 -14.83 -15.73 5.54
N ASP A 281 -15.68 -15.77 6.56
CA ASP A 281 -16.66 -16.84 6.70
C ASP A 281 -17.93 -16.41 5.96
N ASP A 282 -18.17 -17.00 4.79
CA ASP A 282 -19.39 -16.77 4.00
C ASP A 282 -20.67 -17.22 4.75
N SER A 283 -20.52 -17.99 5.84
CA SER A 283 -21.61 -18.78 6.40
C SER A 283 -22.06 -18.39 7.80
N SER A 284 -21.45 -17.43 8.50
CA SER A 284 -21.85 -17.09 9.87
C SER A 284 -21.99 -15.58 10.16
N GLY A 285 -23.21 -15.16 10.49
CA GLY A 285 -23.53 -13.82 11.01
C GLY A 285 -23.04 -13.57 12.45
N SER A 286 -22.00 -14.27 12.90
CA SER A 286 -21.43 -14.11 14.24
C SER A 286 -20.24 -13.17 14.20
N THR A 287 -20.50 -11.89 14.48
CA THR A 287 -19.51 -10.80 14.57
C THR A 287 -18.51 -10.96 15.74
N ALA A 288 -18.56 -12.01 16.55
CA ALA A 288 -17.95 -12.00 17.88
C ALA A 288 -16.53 -12.60 18.02
N GLY A 289 -15.86 -12.99 16.93
CA GLY A 289 -14.44 -13.36 16.94
C GLY A 289 -13.96 -13.86 15.59
N GLY A 290 -13.14 -13.06 14.89
CA GLY A 290 -12.48 -13.51 13.67
C GLY A 290 -11.36 -14.51 13.99
N VAL A 291 -11.07 -15.38 13.03
CA VAL A 291 -9.86 -16.20 13.02
C VAL A 291 -8.99 -15.68 11.89
N GLU A 292 -7.67 -15.74 12.08
CA GLU A 292 -6.73 -15.43 11.01
C GLU A 292 -6.90 -16.42 9.84
N ASP A 293 -6.83 -15.93 8.62
CA ASP A 293 -6.81 -16.80 7.44
C ASP A 293 -5.62 -17.77 7.53
N PRO A 294 -5.86 -19.09 7.52
CA PRO A 294 -4.79 -20.08 7.64
C PRO A 294 -3.79 -20.00 6.49
N GLU A 295 -4.17 -19.52 5.30
CA GLU A 295 -3.23 -19.36 4.17
C GLU A 295 -2.24 -18.22 4.43
N TRP A 296 -2.69 -17.09 5.01
CA TRP A 296 -1.80 -16.02 5.46
C TRP A 296 -0.80 -16.53 6.50
N THR A 297 -1.29 -17.24 7.52
CA THR A 297 -0.43 -17.80 8.57
C THR A 297 0.59 -18.78 8.00
N LYS A 298 0.15 -19.71 7.17
CA LYS A 298 1.01 -20.72 6.54
C LYS A 298 2.07 -20.10 5.64
N LEU A 299 1.71 -19.12 4.81
CA LEU A 299 2.66 -18.42 3.94
C LEU A 299 3.68 -17.64 4.77
N ARG A 300 3.21 -16.85 5.74
CA ARG A 300 4.09 -16.08 6.64
C ARG A 300 5.06 -17.00 7.38
N MET A 301 4.57 -18.09 7.95
CA MET A 301 5.40 -19.07 8.68
C MET A 301 6.39 -19.78 7.76
N GLY A 302 5.95 -20.21 6.58
CA GLY A 302 6.83 -20.82 5.58
C GLY A 302 7.98 -19.89 5.17
N THR A 303 7.67 -18.60 4.98
CA THR A 303 8.67 -17.59 4.67
C THR A 303 9.58 -17.27 5.86
N LEU A 304 9.04 -17.13 7.07
CA LEU A 304 9.86 -16.90 8.27
C LEU A 304 10.78 -18.08 8.55
N HIS A 305 10.35 -19.31 8.25
CA HIS A 305 11.15 -20.52 8.42
C HIS A 305 12.44 -20.50 7.58
N GLU A 306 12.53 -19.67 6.54
CA GLU A 306 13.79 -19.42 5.81
C GLU A 306 14.86 -18.80 6.74
N PHE A 307 14.49 -18.12 7.81
CA PHE A 307 15.44 -17.61 8.80
C PHE A 307 15.81 -18.66 9.86
N SER A 308 15.28 -19.89 9.81
CA SER A 308 15.59 -20.90 10.82
C SER A 308 17.09 -21.22 10.88
N ILE A 309 17.62 -21.14 12.09
CA ILE A 309 19.00 -21.49 12.44
C ILE A 309 19.02 -21.95 13.90
N VAL A 310 20.04 -22.71 14.31
CA VAL A 310 20.19 -23.13 15.70
C VAL A 310 20.39 -21.90 16.59
N ALA A 311 19.79 -21.86 17.78
CA ALA A 311 19.85 -20.70 18.68
C ALA A 311 21.30 -20.30 19.06
N ASP A 312 22.19 -21.28 19.24
CA ASP A 312 23.61 -21.08 19.55
C ASP A 312 24.51 -20.98 18.30
N ALA A 313 23.91 -20.81 17.10
CA ALA A 313 24.66 -20.76 15.86
C ALA A 313 25.72 -19.65 15.89
N SER A 314 26.94 -20.02 15.51
CA SER A 314 28.07 -19.10 15.46
C SER A 314 27.81 -17.93 14.50
N VAL A 315 28.53 -16.82 14.69
CA VAL A 315 28.47 -15.65 13.80
C VAL A 315 28.74 -16.03 12.35
N ALA A 316 29.67 -16.97 12.12
CA ALA A 316 29.97 -17.48 10.78
C ALA A 316 28.78 -18.26 10.18
N SER A 317 28.09 -19.08 10.98
CA SER A 317 26.90 -19.81 10.53
C SER A 317 25.75 -18.85 10.18
N ARG A 318 25.51 -17.82 11.00
CA ARG A 318 24.51 -16.77 10.73
C ARG A 318 24.84 -16.00 9.45
N ARG A 319 26.09 -15.62 9.25
CA ARG A 319 26.55 -14.95 8.03
C ARG A 319 26.36 -15.83 6.80
N ASN A 320 26.79 -17.09 6.86
CA ASN A 320 26.57 -18.03 5.75
C ASN A 320 25.08 -18.24 5.44
N ARG A 321 24.22 -18.27 6.47
CA ARG A 321 22.76 -18.36 6.26
C ARG A 321 22.23 -17.09 5.58
N PHE A 322 22.65 -15.93 6.05
CA PHE A 322 22.30 -14.64 5.47
C PHE A 322 22.70 -14.57 3.98
N ASP A 323 23.95 -14.89 3.66
CA ASP A 323 24.48 -14.84 2.29
C ASP A 323 23.68 -15.78 1.36
N ARG A 324 23.40 -17.02 1.80
CA ARG A 324 22.56 -17.97 1.05
C ARG A 324 21.13 -17.49 0.81
N LEU A 325 20.54 -16.78 1.78
CA LEU A 325 19.19 -16.24 1.61
C LEU A 325 19.20 -15.04 0.65
N ALA A 326 20.23 -14.20 0.72
CA ALA A 326 20.41 -13.09 -0.21
C ALA A 326 20.59 -13.57 -1.65
N GLU A 327 21.33 -14.67 -1.86
CA GLU A 327 21.47 -15.34 -3.16
C GLU A 327 20.17 -16.01 -3.63
N LYS A 328 19.43 -16.67 -2.73
CA LYS A 328 18.18 -17.37 -3.07
C LYS A 328 17.05 -16.41 -3.45
N TYR A 329 17.03 -15.22 -2.87
CA TYR A 329 15.98 -14.23 -3.06
C TYR A 329 16.58 -12.93 -3.59
N PRO A 330 17.04 -12.85 -4.85
CA PRO A 330 17.67 -11.64 -5.39
C PRO A 330 16.72 -10.43 -5.36
N LEU A 331 17.27 -9.23 -5.13
CA LEU A 331 16.46 -8.00 -5.02
C LEU A 331 15.77 -7.65 -6.33
N GLU A 332 16.50 -7.74 -7.45
CA GLU A 332 16.06 -7.33 -8.78
C GLU A 332 14.81 -8.11 -9.23
N ASP A 333 14.86 -9.45 -9.16
CA ASP A 333 13.71 -10.31 -9.47
C ASP A 333 12.50 -9.99 -8.58
N PHE A 334 12.74 -9.72 -7.30
CA PHE A 334 11.68 -9.39 -6.35
C PHE A 334 11.02 -8.05 -6.70
N VAL A 335 11.81 -7.02 -7.03
CA VAL A 335 11.30 -5.71 -7.45
C VAL A 335 10.37 -5.87 -8.66
N GLN A 336 10.76 -6.65 -9.67
CA GLN A 336 9.90 -6.88 -10.85
C GLN A 336 8.59 -7.58 -10.49
N LYS A 337 8.61 -8.58 -9.59
CA LYS A 337 7.38 -9.20 -9.08
C LYS A 337 6.50 -8.18 -8.35
N LEU A 338 7.10 -7.34 -7.51
CA LEU A 338 6.41 -6.33 -6.71
C LEU A 338 5.75 -5.27 -7.59
N VAL A 339 6.47 -4.75 -8.59
CA VAL A 339 5.96 -3.80 -9.59
C VAL A 339 4.80 -4.42 -10.36
N GLY A 340 4.96 -5.64 -10.87
CA GLY A 340 3.90 -6.30 -11.65
C GLY A 340 2.62 -6.56 -10.84
N VAL A 341 2.76 -6.79 -9.54
CA VAL A 341 1.64 -6.95 -8.59
C VAL A 341 0.97 -5.59 -8.37
N VAL A 342 1.70 -4.54 -7.98
CA VAL A 342 1.10 -3.21 -7.79
C VAL A 342 0.49 -2.64 -9.07
N HIS A 343 1.10 -2.92 -10.24
CA HIS A 343 0.55 -2.57 -11.55
C HIS A 343 -0.79 -3.26 -11.81
N ASN A 344 -0.92 -4.54 -11.48
CA ASN A 344 -2.18 -5.25 -11.61
C ASN A 344 -3.27 -4.66 -10.69
N ILE A 345 -2.92 -4.20 -9.48
CA ILE A 345 -3.85 -3.50 -8.58
C ILE A 345 -4.33 -2.22 -9.25
N TRP A 346 -3.38 -1.45 -9.80
CA TRP A 346 -3.67 -0.17 -10.43
C TRP A 346 -4.58 -0.33 -11.66
N GLU A 347 -4.24 -1.27 -12.56
CA GLU A 347 -5.05 -1.60 -13.74
C GLU A 347 -6.46 -2.06 -13.37
N LEU A 348 -6.59 -2.98 -12.41
CA LEU A 348 -7.89 -3.47 -11.95
C LEU A 348 -8.71 -2.34 -11.31
N SER A 349 -8.10 -1.52 -10.46
CA SER A 349 -8.78 -0.39 -9.82
C SER A 349 -9.22 0.69 -10.80
N SER A 350 -8.53 0.82 -11.95
CA SER A 350 -8.82 1.81 -12.99
C SER A 350 -9.97 1.39 -13.93
N ARG A 351 -10.56 0.20 -13.74
CA ARG A 351 -11.76 -0.20 -14.47
C ARG A 351 -12.98 0.57 -13.98
N ASP A 352 -13.95 0.80 -14.87
CA ASP A 352 -15.17 1.57 -14.59
C ASP A 352 -16.02 0.98 -13.47
N GLU A 353 -15.95 -0.35 -13.27
CA GLU A 353 -16.63 -1.07 -12.18
C GLU A 353 -16.14 -0.66 -10.78
N TYR A 354 -14.96 -0.07 -10.68
CA TYR A 354 -14.33 0.32 -9.41
C TYR A 354 -14.12 1.85 -9.35
N LEU A 355 -12.93 2.35 -9.68
CA LEU A 355 -12.61 3.78 -9.60
C LEU A 355 -12.69 4.48 -10.96
N GLY A 356 -12.72 3.73 -12.06
CA GLY A 356 -12.61 4.26 -13.41
C GLY A 356 -11.26 4.95 -13.68
N LYS A 357 -11.11 5.47 -14.91
CA LYS A 357 -10.02 6.39 -15.25
C LYS A 357 -10.44 7.83 -14.95
N PRO A 358 -9.49 8.76 -14.74
CA PRO A 358 -9.83 10.17 -14.69
C PRO A 358 -10.45 10.65 -16.01
N ALA A 359 -11.43 11.55 -15.94
CA ALA A 359 -12.14 12.06 -17.12
C ALA A 359 -11.21 12.59 -18.21
N LEU A 360 -10.15 13.34 -17.85
CA LEU A 360 -9.18 13.86 -18.82
C LEU A 360 -8.35 12.75 -19.49
N VAL A 361 -8.13 11.62 -18.82
CA VAL A 361 -7.45 10.45 -19.42
C VAL A 361 -8.39 9.78 -20.43
N GLU A 362 -9.66 9.62 -20.10
CA GLU A 362 -10.66 9.09 -21.06
C GLU A 362 -10.74 9.97 -22.31
N ILE A 363 -10.77 11.31 -22.13
CA ILE A 363 -10.77 12.26 -23.25
C ILE A 363 -9.53 12.07 -24.14
N GLU A 364 -8.35 11.84 -23.55
CA GLU A 364 -7.13 11.53 -24.33
C GLU A 364 -7.24 10.20 -25.09
N GLU A 365 -7.94 9.23 -24.52
CA GLU A 365 -8.22 7.93 -25.14
C GLU A 365 -9.36 8.00 -26.19
N GLY A 366 -10.00 9.17 -26.34
CA GLY A 366 -11.01 9.42 -27.37
C GLY A 366 -12.42 8.99 -26.97
N HIS A 367 -12.72 8.95 -25.67
CA HIS A 367 -14.05 8.65 -25.15
C HIS A 367 -14.30 9.33 -23.80
N LEU A 368 -15.53 9.21 -23.28
CA LEU A 368 -15.87 9.57 -21.90
C LEU A 368 -16.90 8.55 -21.38
N GLN A 369 -16.41 7.33 -21.19
CA GLN A 369 -17.18 6.14 -20.85
C GLN A 369 -17.82 6.27 -19.46
N SER A 370 -17.17 7.00 -18.54
CA SER A 370 -17.75 7.33 -17.23
C SER A 370 -19.05 8.15 -17.32
N LEU A 371 -19.29 8.84 -18.43
CA LEU A 371 -20.53 9.56 -18.73
C LEU A 371 -21.35 8.92 -19.86
N ASP A 372 -20.99 7.71 -20.31
CA ASP A 372 -21.62 7.02 -21.45
C ASP A 372 -21.56 7.82 -22.76
N ILE A 373 -20.55 8.67 -22.92
CA ILE A 373 -20.31 9.46 -24.14
C ILE A 373 -19.19 8.78 -24.92
N VAL A 374 -19.56 8.02 -25.95
CA VAL A 374 -18.64 7.24 -26.79
C VAL A 374 -18.96 7.40 -28.28
N GLY A 375 -17.97 7.17 -29.14
CA GLY A 375 -18.16 7.22 -30.60
C GLY A 375 -18.68 8.57 -31.09
N ALA A 376 -19.79 8.60 -31.82
CA ALA A 376 -20.33 9.82 -32.43
C ALA A 376 -20.74 10.89 -31.40
N ASP A 377 -21.19 10.49 -30.21
CA ASP A 377 -21.54 11.44 -29.15
C ASP A 377 -20.28 12.10 -28.57
N PHE A 378 -19.17 11.35 -28.51
CA PHE A 378 -17.87 11.91 -28.15
C PHE A 378 -17.33 12.85 -29.23
N ASP A 379 -17.50 12.52 -30.52
CA ASP A 379 -17.10 13.40 -31.61
C ASP A 379 -17.86 14.75 -31.57
N ASP A 380 -19.16 14.72 -31.28
CA ASP A 380 -19.98 15.93 -31.10
C ASP A 380 -19.54 16.73 -29.86
N PHE A 381 -19.30 16.05 -28.74
CA PHE A 381 -18.73 16.65 -27.53
C PHE A 381 -17.37 17.32 -27.84
N ALA A 382 -16.42 16.58 -28.41
CA ALA A 382 -15.08 17.04 -28.77
C ALA A 382 -15.15 18.23 -29.74
N SER A 383 -16.09 18.23 -30.68
CA SER A 383 -16.35 19.37 -31.57
C SER A 383 -16.83 20.60 -30.81
N LYS A 384 -17.77 20.44 -29.87
CA LYS A 384 -18.28 21.55 -29.05
C LYS A 384 -17.21 22.15 -28.13
N VAL A 385 -16.31 21.34 -27.59
CA VAL A 385 -15.23 21.80 -26.71
C VAL A 385 -13.94 22.19 -27.45
N GLY A 386 -13.91 22.07 -28.79
CA GLY A 386 -12.78 22.51 -29.62
C GLY A 386 -11.59 21.54 -29.71
N LEU A 387 -11.80 20.25 -29.41
CA LEU A 387 -10.77 19.19 -29.42
C LEU A 387 -10.54 18.53 -30.79
N VAL A 388 -11.25 18.94 -31.86
CA VAL A 388 -11.36 18.27 -33.18
C VAL A 388 -10.03 17.87 -33.85
N ARG A 389 -8.87 18.47 -33.51
CA ARG A 389 -7.64 18.30 -34.30
C ARG A 389 -6.78 17.05 -33.99
N ARG A 390 -7.08 16.21 -33.00
CA ARG A 390 -6.18 15.09 -32.62
C ARG A 390 -6.69 13.66 -32.88
N PHE A 391 -7.98 13.45 -33.14
CA PHE A 391 -8.54 12.09 -33.19
C PHE A 391 -8.66 11.47 -34.60
N ASP A 392 -8.33 12.22 -35.67
CA ASP A 392 -8.42 11.73 -37.06
C ASP A 392 -7.31 10.74 -37.49
N SER A 393 -6.63 10.06 -36.55
CA SER A 393 -5.66 8.99 -36.88
C SER A 393 -6.21 7.62 -36.49
N PRO A 394 -6.41 6.69 -37.44
CA PRO A 394 -7.25 5.52 -37.23
C PRO A 394 -6.49 4.39 -36.52
N ALA A 395 -6.84 4.13 -35.26
CA ALA A 395 -6.84 2.79 -34.70
C ALA A 395 -8.27 2.51 -34.23
N ARG A 396 -9.15 2.15 -35.18
CA ARG A 396 -10.52 1.70 -34.87
C ARG A 396 -10.44 0.47 -33.96
N VAL A 397 -10.75 0.65 -32.69
CA VAL A 397 -11.24 -0.44 -31.84
C VAL A 397 -12.76 -0.38 -31.93
N ASP A 398 -13.35 -1.28 -32.71
CA ASP A 398 -14.80 -1.48 -32.74
C ASP A 398 -15.25 -1.98 -31.36
N VAL A 399 -15.76 -1.07 -30.53
CA VAL A 399 -16.58 -1.45 -29.36
C VAL A 399 -18.03 -1.37 -29.81
N THR A 400 -18.55 -2.51 -30.25
CA THR A 400 -19.97 -2.68 -30.54
C THR A 400 -20.78 -2.53 -29.26
N VAL A 401 -21.51 -1.42 -29.20
CA VAL A 401 -22.82 -1.16 -28.58
C VAL A 401 -23.52 -2.39 -27.97
N GLY A 402 -23.84 -2.28 -26.67
CA GLY A 402 -24.65 -3.24 -25.95
C GLY A 402 -25.24 -2.73 -24.62
N GLY A 403 -26.19 -1.79 -24.68
CA GLY A 403 -27.41 -1.77 -23.84
C GLY A 403 -27.36 -1.36 -22.35
N SER A 404 -28.26 -0.40 -22.03
CA SER A 404 -28.87 -0.03 -20.71
C SER A 404 -27.99 0.67 -19.65
N SER A 405 -28.02 2.02 -19.65
CA SER A 405 -27.16 2.90 -18.84
C SER A 405 -27.83 3.60 -17.64
N GLU A 406 -29.15 3.50 -17.43
CA GLU A 406 -29.75 3.94 -16.14
C GLU A 406 -29.33 3.05 -14.95
N GLN A 407 -28.77 1.87 -15.21
CA GLN A 407 -28.31 0.94 -14.16
C GLN A 407 -26.95 1.32 -13.58
N SER A 408 -26.04 1.96 -14.33
CA SER A 408 -24.65 2.21 -13.89
C SER A 408 -24.55 3.25 -12.75
N LEU A 409 -25.22 4.41 -12.88
CA LEU A 409 -25.23 5.41 -11.82
C LEU A 409 -25.92 4.92 -10.55
N ASN A 410 -27.01 4.17 -10.71
CA ASN A 410 -27.71 3.57 -9.58
C ASN A 410 -26.83 2.49 -8.94
N GLU A 411 -26.11 1.67 -9.69
CA GLU A 411 -25.17 0.70 -9.12
C GLU A 411 -24.04 1.35 -8.34
N ARG A 412 -23.44 2.43 -8.87
CA ARG A 412 -22.40 3.20 -8.18
C ARG A 412 -22.93 3.86 -6.91
N PHE A 413 -24.12 4.47 -6.97
CA PHE A 413 -24.79 5.02 -5.80
C PHE A 413 -25.14 3.94 -4.78
N GLN A 414 -25.65 2.78 -5.21
CA GLN A 414 -25.99 1.65 -4.34
C GLN A 414 -24.76 0.97 -3.76
N HIS A 415 -23.64 0.94 -4.48
CA HIS A 415 -22.36 0.44 -3.97
C HIS A 415 -21.85 1.36 -2.86
N GLU A 416 -21.84 2.68 -3.09
CA GLU A 416 -21.38 3.63 -2.10
C GLU A 416 -22.34 3.74 -0.91
N LEU A 417 -23.66 3.63 -1.15
CA LEU A 417 -24.65 3.54 -0.08
C LEU A 417 -24.48 2.26 0.74
N ARG A 418 -24.20 1.11 0.09
CA ARG A 418 -23.90 -0.15 0.81
C ARG A 418 -22.62 -0.02 1.63
N ARG A 419 -21.58 0.63 1.09
CA ARG A 419 -20.32 0.91 1.79
C ARG A 419 -20.54 1.81 3.02
N LEU A 420 -21.27 2.92 2.87
CA LEU A 420 -21.65 3.82 3.96
C LEU A 420 -22.57 3.16 5.00
N THR A 421 -23.48 2.28 4.57
CA THR A 421 -24.35 1.53 5.49
C THR A 421 -23.53 0.53 6.32
N ARG A 422 -22.58 -0.18 5.70
CA ARG A 422 -21.63 -1.05 6.45
C ARG A 422 -20.81 -0.24 7.46
N LEU A 423 -20.40 0.98 7.13
CA LEU A 423 -19.70 1.89 8.04
C LEU A 423 -20.59 2.31 9.23
N ASN A 424 -21.85 2.65 8.98
CA ASN A 424 -22.78 3.08 10.04
C ASN A 424 -23.21 1.91 10.96
N ASP A 425 -23.46 0.72 10.38
CA ASP A 425 -23.79 -0.49 11.15
C ASP A 425 -22.63 -0.92 12.07
N ARG A 426 -21.38 -0.66 11.67
CA ARG A 426 -20.19 -0.90 12.50
C ARG A 426 -20.13 0.07 13.70
N GLN A 427 -20.48 1.34 13.52
CA GLN A 427 -20.54 2.30 14.63
C GLN A 427 -21.66 1.97 15.64
N HIS A 428 -22.80 1.42 15.19
CA HIS A 428 -23.94 1.12 16.05
C HIS A 428 -23.89 -0.25 16.74
N ASN A 429 -23.17 -1.22 16.17
CA ASN A 429 -22.95 -2.53 16.79
C ASN A 429 -21.76 -2.56 17.77
N GLY A 430 -21.07 -1.43 17.97
CA GLY A 430 -20.21 -1.21 19.13
C GLY A 430 -21.04 -1.24 20.40
N THR A 431 -21.18 -2.43 21.00
CA THR A 431 -21.86 -2.67 22.27
C THR A 431 -21.37 -1.68 23.33
N SER A 432 -22.16 -0.63 23.59
CA SER A 432 -21.98 0.20 24.77
C SER A 432 -22.11 -0.67 26.03
N PRO A 433 -21.19 -0.54 27.01
CA PRO A 433 -21.20 -1.38 28.19
C PRO A 433 -22.49 -1.18 28.99
N VAL A 434 -23.23 -2.28 29.18
CA VAL A 434 -24.41 -2.35 30.04
C VAL A 434 -23.95 -2.12 31.49
N ILE A 435 -24.12 -0.91 31.99
CA ILE A 435 -23.97 -0.58 33.41
C ILE A 435 -25.17 -1.21 34.12
N LYS A 436 -24.96 -2.34 34.80
CA LYS A 436 -25.93 -2.88 35.76
C LYS A 436 -25.96 -1.96 36.98
N SER A 437 -27.05 -1.24 37.16
CA SER A 437 -27.42 -0.60 38.43
C SER A 437 -27.91 -1.69 39.38
N GLU A 438 -27.11 -2.00 40.41
CA GLU A 438 -27.55 -2.76 41.58
C GLU A 438 -28.30 -1.80 42.53
N ASP A 439 -29.48 -2.24 42.97
CA ASP A 439 -30.18 -1.74 44.16
C ASP A 439 -29.43 -2.10 45.46
#